data_AF-A0A925NQF5-F1
#
_entry.id   AF-A0A925NQF5-F1
#
_cell.length_a   1.000
_cell.length_b   1.000
_cell.length_c   1.000
_cell.angle_alpha   90.00
_cell.angle_beta   90.00
_cell.angle_gamma   90.00
#
_symmetry.space_group_name_H-M   'P 1'
#
loop_
_entity.id
_entity.type
_entity.pdbx_description
1 polymer ?
#
loop_
_entity_poly.entity_id
_entity_poly.type
_entity_poly.pdbx_seq_one_letter_code
_entity_poly.pdbx_strand_id
1 'polypeptide(L)'
;MFANDNDGQYPSSTVQVVQAWSFFNEVRNELSTPRVLYCPSDKDRPANGRSFPTDFTSMQNGEPATNNFSHWNHRDGSLSYFVGLDANETNVQMILTGDRNLTMAPLPSGTIWTLGTNSTIGWTEKIHNKQGNIGLADGSVQQMTNWKLTEQLRVTGDATNRIVMPQ
;
A
#
# COMPACT_ATOMS: atom_id res chain seq x y z
N MET A 1 6.49 -11.24 14.45
CA MET A 1 7.12 -12.30 15.28
C MET A 1 6.03 -12.94 16.12
N PHE A 2 5.79 -14.23 15.96
CA PHE A 2 4.68 -14.94 16.60
C PHE A 2 5.16 -15.62 17.89
N ALA A 3 4.52 -15.28 19.01
CA ALA A 3 4.45 -16.14 20.19
C ALA A 3 2.99 -16.60 20.28
N ASN A 4 2.76 -17.90 20.09
CA ASN A 4 1.46 -18.55 20.28
C ASN A 4 1.62 -19.75 21.23
N ASP A 5 2.27 -19.51 22.36
CA ASP A 5 2.73 -20.54 23.29
C ASP A 5 2.10 -20.41 24.69
N ASN A 6 0.96 -19.71 24.84
CA ASN A 6 0.36 -19.54 26.17
C ASN A 6 -1.19 -19.55 26.19
N ASP A 7 -1.78 -20.61 25.65
CA ASP A 7 -3.16 -21.07 25.91
C ASP A 7 -4.24 -19.96 26.04
N GLY A 8 -4.12 -18.90 25.24
CA GLY A 8 -5.06 -17.78 25.22
C GLY A 8 -5.17 -16.98 26.53
N GLN A 9 -4.26 -17.15 27.49
CA GLN A 9 -4.38 -16.54 28.83
C GLN A 9 -4.08 -15.02 28.84
N TYR A 10 -3.50 -14.50 27.74
CA TYR A 10 -3.33 -13.08 27.49
C TYR A 10 -3.82 -12.74 26.08
N PRO A 11 -5.04 -12.21 25.90
CA PRO A 11 -5.47 -11.76 24.59
C PRO A 11 -4.69 -10.49 24.23
N SER A 12 -3.57 -10.63 23.52
CA SER A 12 -2.94 -9.49 22.83
C SER A 12 -3.66 -9.15 21.53
N SER A 13 -4.87 -9.66 21.32
CA SER A 13 -5.61 -9.52 20.07
C SER A 13 -6.32 -8.16 20.02
N THR A 14 -5.53 -7.08 20.02
CA THR A 14 -5.87 -6.03 19.07
C THR A 14 -5.75 -6.70 17.72
N VAL A 15 -6.86 -6.95 17.02
CA VAL A 15 -6.80 -7.34 15.61
C VAL A 15 -5.99 -6.23 14.94
N GLN A 16 -4.73 -6.51 14.62
CA GLN A 16 -3.93 -5.55 13.87
C GLN A 16 -4.61 -5.44 12.52
N VAL A 17 -5.31 -4.33 12.31
CA VAL A 17 -5.77 -3.94 10.98
C VAL A 17 -4.52 -3.91 10.12
N VAL A 18 -4.49 -4.70 9.05
CA VAL A 18 -3.37 -4.71 8.10
C VAL A 18 -3.30 -3.32 7.47
N GLN A 19 -2.20 -2.62 7.66
CA GLN A 19 -2.00 -1.26 7.14
C GLN A 19 -0.91 -1.28 6.08
N ALA A 20 -1.09 -0.53 4.99
CA ALA A 20 -0.13 -0.56 3.88
C ALA A 20 1.25 -0.03 4.31
N TRP A 21 1.29 0.97 5.19
CA TRP A 21 2.54 1.59 5.65
C TRP A 21 3.50 0.60 6.33
N SER A 22 3.00 -0.44 7.01
CA SER A 22 3.89 -1.38 7.71
C SER A 22 4.76 -2.16 6.73
N PHE A 23 4.23 -2.54 5.56
CA PHE A 23 4.99 -3.21 4.50
C PHE A 23 6.13 -2.33 3.98
N PHE A 24 5.84 -1.06 3.72
CA PHE A 24 6.87 -0.10 3.29
C PHE A 24 7.89 0.19 4.40
N ASN A 25 7.48 0.12 5.66
CA ASN A 25 8.39 0.23 6.79
C ASN A 25 9.31 -0.98 6.92
N GLU A 26 8.91 -2.18 6.50
CA GLU A 26 9.81 -3.35 6.47
C GLU A 26 10.92 -3.19 5.44
N VAL A 27 10.62 -2.61 4.27
CA VAL A 27 11.61 -2.34 3.22
C VAL A 27 12.33 -1.00 3.37
N ARG A 28 12.18 -0.32 4.51
CA ARG A 28 12.75 1.02 4.76
C ARG A 28 14.27 1.10 4.55
N ASN A 29 15.00 0.00 4.73
CA ASN A 29 16.46 -0.01 4.54
C ASN A 29 16.85 0.07 3.05
N GLU A 30 15.94 -0.27 2.15
CA GLU A 30 16.11 -0.12 0.70
C GLU A 30 15.61 1.23 0.19
N LEU A 31 15.02 2.05 1.08
CA LEU A 31 14.47 3.36 0.76
C LEU A 31 15.34 4.45 1.39
N SER A 32 15.83 5.38 0.57
CA SER A 32 16.65 6.50 1.07
C SER A 32 15.87 7.49 1.93
N THR A 33 14.57 7.63 1.70
CA THR A 33 13.69 8.55 2.42
C THR A 33 12.22 8.11 2.29
N PRO A 34 11.37 8.32 3.31
CA PRO A 34 9.93 8.03 3.16
C PRO A 34 9.23 8.95 2.16
N ARG A 35 9.87 10.05 1.71
CA ARG A 35 9.32 10.94 0.69
C ARG A 35 9.05 10.24 -0.65
N VAL A 36 9.75 9.14 -0.94
CA VAL A 36 9.50 8.35 -2.17
C VAL A 36 8.16 7.62 -2.15
N LEU A 37 7.54 7.46 -0.97
CA LEU A 37 6.25 6.80 -0.76
C LEU A 37 5.05 7.73 -0.97
N TYR A 38 5.32 8.96 -1.38
CA TYR A 38 4.33 9.98 -1.68
C TYR A 38 4.35 10.32 -3.16
N CYS A 39 3.17 10.34 -3.78
CA CYS A 39 2.99 10.84 -5.13
C CYS A 39 2.67 12.35 -5.08
N PRO A 40 3.46 13.23 -5.74
CA PRO A 40 3.18 14.68 -5.78
C PRO A 40 1.81 15.08 -6.32
N SER A 41 1.18 14.21 -7.11
CA SER A 41 -0.17 14.42 -7.63
C SER A 41 -1.26 14.07 -6.62
N ASP A 42 -0.96 13.30 -5.58
CA ASP A 42 -1.90 12.94 -4.53
C ASP A 42 -2.09 14.12 -3.57
N LYS A 43 -3.18 14.86 -3.78
CA LYS A 43 -3.49 16.07 -2.99
C LYS A 43 -4.15 15.75 -1.65
N ASP A 44 -4.61 14.52 -1.47
CA ASP A 44 -5.19 14.04 -0.21
C ASP A 44 -4.10 13.59 0.78
N ARG A 45 -2.82 13.59 0.35
CA ARG A 45 -1.66 13.21 1.15
C ARG A 45 -0.64 14.37 1.28
N PRO A 46 0.00 14.53 2.45
CA PRO A 46 -0.26 13.81 3.69
C PRO A 46 -1.57 14.32 4.32
N ALA A 47 -2.36 13.39 4.86
CA ALA A 47 -3.70 13.66 5.40
C ALA A 47 -3.68 14.59 6.62
N ASN A 48 -2.51 14.78 7.24
CA ASN A 48 -2.30 15.62 8.41
C ASN A 48 -2.10 17.13 8.09
N GLY A 49 -2.24 17.56 6.84
CA GLY A 49 -2.14 18.99 6.48
C GLY A 49 -0.77 19.47 5.99
N ARG A 50 -0.07 18.63 5.20
CA ARG A 50 1.21 18.88 4.48
C ARG A 50 2.52 18.63 5.24
N SER A 51 2.49 17.98 6.39
CA SER A 51 3.70 17.53 7.07
C SER A 51 4.11 16.15 6.59
N PHE A 52 5.20 16.10 5.81
CA PHE A 52 5.78 14.85 5.32
C PHE A 52 6.76 14.26 6.35
N PRO A 53 6.79 12.92 6.50
CA PRO A 53 7.80 12.27 7.31
C PRO A 53 9.19 12.56 6.74
N THR A 54 10.16 12.85 7.60
CA THR A 54 11.54 13.19 7.16
C THR A 54 12.43 11.98 7.01
N ASP A 55 12.17 10.94 7.78
CA ASP A 55 13.02 9.75 7.90
C ASP A 55 12.22 8.56 8.46
N PHE A 56 12.90 7.44 8.66
CA PHE A 56 12.35 6.21 9.24
C PHE A 56 12.79 5.98 10.70
N THR A 57 13.40 6.98 11.35
CA THR A 57 13.91 6.84 12.72
C THR A 57 12.77 6.92 13.72
N SER A 58 12.50 5.85 14.46
CA SER A 58 11.43 5.82 15.46
C SER A 58 11.82 6.51 16.77
N MET A 59 13.12 6.64 17.04
CA MET A 59 13.69 7.21 18.26
C MET A 59 14.74 8.27 17.90
N GLN A 60 14.69 9.42 18.57
CA GLN A 60 15.67 10.50 18.45
C GLN A 60 16.03 11.02 19.84
N ASN A 61 17.32 11.04 20.18
CA ASN A 61 17.82 11.54 21.48
C ASN A 61 17.16 10.89 22.72
N GLY A 62 16.82 9.59 22.64
CA GLY A 62 16.17 8.87 23.73
C GLY A 62 14.65 9.05 23.81
N GLU A 63 14.06 9.87 22.94
CA GLU A 63 12.61 10.13 22.90
C GLU A 63 11.99 9.66 21.57
N PRO A 64 10.69 9.30 21.54
CA PRO A 64 10.00 8.96 20.30
C PRO A 64 10.07 10.12 19.30
N ALA A 65 10.56 9.85 18.09
CA ALA A 65 10.63 10.87 17.05
C ALA A 65 9.22 11.31 16.63
N THR A 66 9.03 12.62 16.39
CA THR A 66 7.70 13.21 16.17
C THR A 66 7.33 13.38 14.69
N ASN A 67 8.31 13.29 13.77
CA ASN A 67 8.12 13.50 12.33
C ASN A 67 8.73 12.37 11.46
N ASN A 68 8.58 11.12 11.91
CA ASN A 68 9.08 9.94 11.18
C ASN A 68 7.93 9.14 10.54
N PHE A 69 8.24 8.29 9.56
CA PHE A 69 7.24 7.52 8.81
C PHE A 69 6.31 6.65 9.67
N SER A 70 6.84 6.03 10.74
CA SER A 70 6.10 5.15 11.64
C SER A 70 5.26 5.87 12.70
N HIS A 71 5.45 7.19 12.84
CA HIS A 71 4.68 8.02 13.77
C HIS A 71 3.22 8.08 13.33
N TRP A 72 2.30 8.07 14.29
CA TRP A 72 0.85 7.94 14.05
C TRP A 72 0.25 9.04 13.15
N ASN A 73 0.88 10.22 13.09
CA ASN A 73 0.50 11.31 12.19
C ASN A 73 0.93 11.11 10.72
N HIS A 74 1.74 10.09 10.40
CA HIS A 74 2.22 9.81 9.04
C HIS A 74 1.62 8.50 8.51
N ARG A 75 2.27 7.33 8.67
CA ARG A 75 1.72 5.99 8.32
C ARG A 75 0.97 5.99 6.97
N ASP A 76 -0.17 5.31 6.88
CA ASP A 76 -1.05 5.30 5.70
C ASP A 76 -1.45 6.72 5.27
N GLY A 77 -1.62 7.62 6.25
CA GLY A 77 -1.90 9.04 6.07
C GLY A 77 -0.84 9.80 5.26
N SER A 78 0.34 9.24 5.05
CA SER A 78 1.43 9.79 4.24
C SER A 78 1.76 8.97 3.00
N LEU A 79 1.01 7.89 2.74
CA LEU A 79 1.30 6.90 1.70
C LEU A 79 0.35 7.06 0.51
N SER A 80 0.94 7.13 -0.69
CA SER A 80 0.21 7.25 -1.96
C SER A 80 0.08 5.94 -2.75
N TYR A 81 0.61 4.84 -2.21
CA TYR A 81 0.70 3.56 -2.91
C TYR A 81 0.10 2.42 -2.09
N PHE A 82 -0.58 1.49 -2.76
CA PHE A 82 -0.94 0.20 -2.18
C PHE A 82 0.20 -0.81 -2.38
N VAL A 83 0.12 -1.93 -1.67
CA VAL A 83 1.03 -3.08 -1.82
C VAL A 83 0.23 -4.34 -2.14
N GLY A 84 0.74 -5.19 -3.04
CA GLY A 84 0.21 -6.51 -3.36
C GLY A 84 0.77 -7.57 -2.41
N LEU A 85 -0.10 -8.48 -1.95
CA LEU A 85 0.25 -9.53 -0.99
C LEU A 85 0.66 -10.85 -1.64
N ASP A 86 0.29 -11.04 -2.91
CA ASP A 86 0.44 -12.31 -3.62
C ASP A 86 1.57 -12.29 -4.64
N ALA A 87 2.21 -11.13 -4.84
CA ALA A 87 3.28 -10.98 -5.83
C ALA A 87 4.46 -11.91 -5.52
N ASN A 88 4.84 -12.67 -6.54
CA ASN A 88 5.98 -13.59 -6.50
C ASN A 88 6.82 -13.37 -7.75
N GLU A 89 8.14 -13.31 -7.57
CA GLU A 89 9.14 -13.14 -8.63
C GLU A 89 9.09 -14.20 -9.73
N THR A 90 8.53 -15.40 -9.48
CA THR A 90 8.33 -16.41 -10.53
C THR A 90 7.22 -16.05 -11.52
N ASN A 91 6.28 -15.20 -11.11
CA ASN A 91 5.16 -14.74 -11.91
C ASN A 91 5.27 -13.23 -12.14
N VAL A 92 6.12 -12.86 -13.10
CA VAL A 92 6.55 -11.50 -13.40
C VAL A 92 5.42 -10.46 -13.60
N GLN A 93 4.24 -10.90 -14.06
CA GLN A 93 3.08 -10.02 -14.33
C GLN A 93 2.19 -9.77 -13.09
N MET A 94 2.51 -10.32 -11.92
CA MET A 94 1.75 -10.07 -10.70
C MET A 94 1.90 -8.63 -10.21
N ILE A 95 0.82 -8.10 -9.64
CA ILE A 95 0.79 -6.73 -9.10
C ILE A 95 1.50 -6.71 -7.75
N LEU A 96 2.60 -5.94 -7.66
CA LEU A 96 3.40 -5.76 -6.46
C LEU A 96 3.06 -4.46 -5.72
N THR A 97 2.88 -3.36 -6.45
CA THR A 97 2.50 -2.06 -5.88
C THR A 97 1.69 -1.26 -6.89
N GLY A 98 1.11 -0.14 -6.47
CA GLY A 98 0.52 0.82 -7.40
C GLY A 98 -0.11 2.01 -6.72
N ASP A 99 -0.55 2.99 -7.51
CA ASP A 99 -1.18 4.19 -6.97
C ASP A 99 -2.45 3.86 -6.16
N ARG A 100 -2.72 4.62 -5.09
CA ARG A 100 -3.88 4.35 -4.22
C ARG A 100 -5.23 4.82 -4.80
N ASN A 101 -5.28 5.47 -5.95
CA ASN A 101 -6.51 6.06 -6.51
C ASN A 101 -7.43 5.04 -7.19
N LEU A 102 -7.41 3.78 -6.76
CA LEU A 102 -8.32 2.75 -7.22
C LEU A 102 -9.73 2.92 -6.67
N THR A 103 -10.71 2.47 -7.45
CA THR A 103 -12.12 2.34 -7.08
C THR A 103 -12.65 1.03 -7.64
N MET A 104 -13.71 0.50 -7.03
CA MET A 104 -14.40 -0.68 -7.51
C MET A 104 -15.87 -0.72 -7.07
N ALA A 105 -16.65 -1.58 -7.72
CA ALA A 105 -18.06 -1.79 -7.40
C ALA A 105 -18.33 -3.28 -7.08
N PRO A 106 -18.75 -3.61 -5.83
CA PRO A 106 -18.88 -2.73 -4.66
C PRO A 106 -17.52 -2.32 -4.07
N LEU A 107 -17.47 -1.19 -3.36
CA LEU A 107 -16.28 -0.79 -2.60
C LEU A 107 -16.09 -1.71 -1.38
N PRO A 108 -14.87 -2.23 -1.12
CA PRO A 108 -14.59 -3.05 0.06
C PRO A 108 -14.65 -2.23 1.35
N SER A 109 -15.10 -2.86 2.43
CA SER A 109 -15.17 -2.25 3.77
C SER A 109 -13.87 -2.33 4.57
N GLY A 110 -12.85 -3.03 4.06
CA GLY A 110 -11.56 -3.25 4.72
C GLY A 110 -10.36 -2.70 3.93
N THR A 111 -9.19 -2.80 4.55
CA THR A 111 -7.92 -2.38 3.92
C THR A 111 -7.44 -3.37 2.87
N ILE A 112 -7.75 -4.66 3.01
CA ILE A 112 -7.41 -5.67 2.02
C ILE A 112 -8.51 -5.72 0.96
N TRP A 113 -8.14 -5.40 -0.28
CA TRP A 113 -8.99 -5.50 -1.44
C TRP A 113 -8.62 -6.75 -2.23
N THR A 114 -9.61 -7.55 -2.62
CA THR A 114 -9.41 -8.74 -3.47
C THR A 114 -9.86 -8.43 -4.88
N LEU A 115 -8.91 -8.38 -5.81
CA LEU A 115 -9.13 -8.06 -7.21
C LEU A 115 -9.19 -9.36 -8.02
N GLY A 116 -10.40 -9.75 -8.42
CA GLY A 116 -10.59 -10.88 -9.32
C GLY A 116 -10.34 -10.48 -10.77
N THR A 117 -10.10 -11.48 -11.62
CA THR A 117 -9.91 -11.35 -13.08
C THR A 117 -10.99 -10.52 -13.79
N ASN A 118 -12.22 -10.48 -13.23
CA ASN A 118 -13.37 -9.76 -13.78
C ASN A 118 -13.94 -8.71 -12.81
N SER A 119 -13.16 -8.26 -11.82
CA SER A 119 -13.59 -7.20 -10.92
C SER A 119 -13.90 -5.91 -11.69
N THR A 120 -15.03 -5.27 -11.37
CA THR A 120 -15.35 -3.92 -11.84
C THR A 120 -14.45 -2.92 -11.11
N ILE A 121 -13.24 -2.70 -11.63
CA ILE A 121 -12.21 -1.84 -11.07
C ILE A 121 -11.92 -0.66 -11.98
N GLY A 122 -11.44 0.44 -11.41
CA GLY A 122 -10.88 1.54 -12.18
C GLY A 122 -10.09 2.51 -11.32
N TRP A 123 -9.51 3.49 -11.97
CA TRP A 123 -8.86 4.64 -11.39
C TRP A 123 -9.85 5.80 -11.25
N THR A 124 -9.81 6.46 -10.11
CA THR A 124 -10.50 7.74 -9.90
C THR A 124 -9.70 8.89 -10.53
N GLU A 125 -10.33 10.06 -10.63
CA GLU A 125 -9.69 11.28 -11.15
C GLU A 125 -8.70 11.93 -10.16
N LYS A 126 -8.66 11.47 -8.90
CA LYS A 126 -8.01 12.17 -7.77
C LYS A 126 -6.50 12.38 -7.90
N ILE A 127 -5.77 11.46 -8.54
CA ILE A 127 -4.30 11.52 -8.63
C ILE A 127 -3.85 11.70 -10.09
N HIS A 128 -4.15 10.73 -10.97
CA HIS A 128 -3.67 10.74 -12.36
C HIS A 128 -4.80 10.69 -13.41
N ASN A 129 -5.93 11.35 -13.14
CA ASN A 129 -7.05 11.52 -14.10
C ASN A 129 -7.48 10.21 -14.82
N LYS A 130 -8.07 9.26 -14.08
CA LYS A 130 -8.51 7.94 -14.58
C LYS A 130 -7.39 7.04 -15.10
N GLN A 131 -6.18 7.25 -14.57
CA GLN A 131 -5.01 6.42 -14.78
C GLN A 131 -4.29 6.21 -13.45
N GLY A 132 -3.31 5.31 -13.45
CA GLY A 132 -2.40 5.07 -12.34
C GLY A 132 -1.23 4.21 -12.79
N ASN A 133 -0.17 4.19 -12.00
CA ASN A 133 1.01 3.36 -12.19
C ASN A 133 0.87 2.10 -11.35
N ILE A 134 1.28 0.97 -11.92
CA ILE A 134 1.34 -0.34 -11.29
C ILE A 134 2.79 -0.83 -11.37
N GLY A 135 3.36 -1.18 -10.22
CA GLY A 135 4.61 -1.93 -10.12
C GLY A 135 4.33 -3.42 -10.20
N LEU A 136 5.07 -4.13 -11.05
CA LEU A 136 4.94 -5.57 -11.25
C LEU A 136 6.06 -6.34 -10.55
N ALA A 137 5.87 -7.65 -10.40
CA ALA A 137 6.81 -8.53 -9.71
C ALA A 137 8.19 -8.62 -10.38
N ASP A 138 8.32 -8.28 -11.67
CA ASP A 138 9.61 -8.16 -12.37
C ASP A 138 10.38 -6.85 -12.10
N GLY A 139 9.83 -5.97 -11.26
CA GLY A 139 10.39 -4.66 -10.97
C GLY A 139 10.09 -3.59 -12.02
N SER A 140 9.34 -3.92 -13.08
CA SER A 140 8.86 -2.92 -14.03
C SER A 140 7.70 -2.11 -13.46
N VAL A 141 7.54 -0.88 -13.97
CA VAL A 141 6.41 -0.01 -13.66
C VAL A 141 5.68 0.32 -14.95
N GLN A 142 4.37 0.10 -14.96
CA GLN A 142 3.51 0.38 -16.10
C GLN A 142 2.42 1.38 -15.72
N GLN A 143 2.26 2.43 -16.55
CA GLN A 143 1.11 3.30 -16.47
C GLN A 143 -0.09 2.67 -17.17
N MET A 144 -1.21 2.60 -16.47
CA MET A 144 -2.42 1.91 -16.92
C MET A 144 -3.62 2.83 -16.88
N THR A 145 -4.39 2.82 -17.96
CA THR A 145 -5.77 3.31 -17.98
C THR A 145 -6.70 2.29 -17.31
N ASN A 146 -7.97 2.65 -17.09
CA ASN A 146 -8.98 1.70 -16.58
C ASN A 146 -9.07 0.41 -17.41
N TRP A 147 -9.00 0.55 -18.73
CA TRP A 147 -9.01 -0.57 -19.65
C TRP A 147 -7.80 -1.47 -19.45
N LYS A 148 -6.59 -0.90 -19.48
CA LYS A 148 -5.34 -1.66 -19.30
C LYS A 148 -5.26 -2.32 -17.92
N LEU A 149 -5.76 -1.67 -16.87
CA LEU A 149 -5.80 -2.28 -15.54
C LEU A 149 -6.69 -3.53 -15.52
N THR A 150 -7.84 -3.48 -16.19
CA THR A 150 -8.73 -4.64 -16.34
C THR A 150 -8.06 -5.77 -17.12
N GLU A 151 -7.31 -5.44 -18.18
CA GLU A 151 -6.52 -6.42 -18.91
C GLU A 151 -5.40 -7.02 -18.05
N GLN A 152 -4.69 -6.20 -17.27
CA GLN A 152 -3.61 -6.65 -16.39
C GLN A 152 -4.10 -7.74 -15.43
N LEU A 153 -5.27 -7.54 -14.80
CA LEU A 153 -5.84 -8.53 -13.87
C LEU A 153 -6.06 -9.91 -14.52
N ARG A 154 -6.17 -9.99 -15.86
CA ARG A 154 -6.30 -11.26 -16.60
C ARG A 154 -4.98 -11.94 -16.90
N VAL A 155 -3.86 -11.23 -16.80
CA VAL A 155 -2.53 -11.76 -17.15
C VAL A 155 -1.58 -11.87 -15.95
N THR A 156 -2.05 -11.52 -14.74
CA THR A 156 -1.28 -11.70 -13.49
C THR A 156 -0.89 -13.16 -13.21
N GLY A 157 -1.62 -14.13 -13.77
CA GLY A 157 -1.43 -15.55 -13.52
C GLY A 157 -2.16 -16.07 -12.27
N ASP A 158 -2.91 -15.21 -11.57
CA ASP A 158 -3.76 -15.58 -10.43
C ASP A 158 -5.24 -15.25 -10.70
N ALA A 159 -6.14 -16.05 -10.13
CA ALA A 159 -7.57 -15.79 -10.15
C ALA A 159 -7.94 -14.57 -9.27
N THR A 160 -7.12 -14.30 -8.25
CA THR A 160 -7.32 -13.18 -7.32
C THR A 160 -6.00 -12.50 -6.98
N ASN A 161 -5.99 -11.17 -6.95
CA ASN A 161 -4.86 -10.37 -6.49
C ASN A 161 -5.28 -9.62 -5.22
N ARG A 162 -4.67 -9.91 -4.08
CA ARG A 162 -4.93 -9.21 -2.83
C ARG A 162 -4.00 -8.02 -2.70
N ILE A 163 -4.56 -6.84 -2.48
CA ILE A 163 -3.81 -5.61 -2.24
C ILE A 163 -4.19 -4.99 -0.89
N VAL A 164 -3.27 -4.29 -0.25
CA VAL A 164 -3.52 -3.52 0.97
C VAL A 164 -3.57 -2.04 0.63
N MET A 165 -4.74 -1.44 0.80
CA MET A 165 -5.00 -0.03 0.53
C MET A 165 -4.68 0.84 1.75
N PRO A 166 -3.88 1.91 1.60
CA PRO A 166 -3.67 2.87 2.68
C PRO A 166 -4.97 3.63 2.99
N GLN A 167 -5.34 3.70 4.28
CA GLN A 167 -6.52 4.42 4.76
C GLN A 167 -6.30 5.92 4.89
#